data_AF-A0AA44HHV8-F1
#
_entry.id   AF-A0AA44HHV8-F1
#
_cell.length_a   1.000
_cell.length_b   1.000
_cell.length_c   1.000
_cell.angle_alpha   90.00
_cell.angle_beta   90.00
_cell.angle_gamma   90.00
#
_symmetry.space_group_name_H-M   'P 1'
#
loop_
_entity.id
_entity.type
_entity.pdbx_description
1 polymer ?
#
loop_
_entity_poly.entity_id
_entity_poly.type
_entity_poly.pdbx_seq_one_letter_code
_entity_poly.pdbx_strand_id
1 'polypeptide(L)'
;MTKIDYYNFLDEADYLMKKYKEEQKELTEEVFLNFLKEMVEKYNLNKRKYDFFVLHNNFLFVTKNKQCYTIISFEKDKDRKIDFSGYSLETKEQGEKYFEENFKEYEKVDFLWKT
;
A
#
# COMPACT_ATOMS: atom_id res chain seq x y z
N MET A 1 -2.63 -19.92 11.85
CA MET A 1 -2.49 -18.53 11.37
C MET A 1 -3.52 -18.33 10.28
N THR A 2 -4.57 -17.58 10.60
CA THR A 2 -5.60 -17.17 9.65
C THR A 2 -4.94 -16.51 8.44
N LYS A 3 -5.29 -16.96 7.24
CA LYS A 3 -5.00 -16.21 6.01
C LYS A 3 -5.39 -14.76 6.31
N ILE A 4 -4.46 -13.83 6.17
CA ILE A 4 -4.86 -12.43 5.99
C ILE A 4 -5.75 -12.49 4.76
N ASP A 5 -7.06 -12.32 4.96
CA ASP A 5 -8.00 -12.31 3.85
C ASP A 5 -7.64 -11.07 3.05
N TYR A 6 -6.98 -11.30 1.92
CA TYR A 6 -6.50 -10.24 1.03
C TYR A 6 -7.64 -9.29 0.64
N TYR A 7 -8.84 -9.85 0.48
CA TYR A 7 -10.08 -9.10 0.27
C TYR A 7 -10.37 -8.16 1.44
N ASN A 8 -10.21 -8.60 2.69
CA ASN A 8 -10.42 -7.74 3.86
C ASN A 8 -9.44 -6.55 3.88
N PHE A 9 -8.18 -6.73 3.48
CA PHE A 9 -7.21 -5.63 3.47
C PHE A 9 -7.58 -4.55 2.44
N LEU A 10 -7.97 -4.96 1.23
CA LEU A 10 -8.41 -4.02 0.18
C LEU A 10 -9.75 -3.37 0.51
N ASP A 11 -10.74 -4.15 0.91
CA ASP A 11 -12.08 -3.64 1.26
C ASP A 11 -12.00 -2.65 2.43
N GLU A 12 -11.11 -2.91 3.39
CA GLU A 12 -10.89 -2.02 4.52
C GLU A 12 -10.11 -0.76 4.15
N ALA A 13 -9.10 -0.88 3.28
CA ALA A 13 -8.40 0.27 2.73
C ALA A 13 -9.36 1.19 1.96
N ASP A 14 -10.25 0.61 1.14
CA ASP A 14 -11.30 1.33 0.42
C ASP A 14 -12.33 1.96 1.37
N TYR A 15 -12.75 1.24 2.41
CA TYR A 15 -13.68 1.74 3.42
C TYR A 15 -13.11 2.94 4.17
N LEU A 16 -11.86 2.85 4.64
CA LEU A 16 -11.18 3.93 5.35
C LEU A 16 -10.98 5.15 4.46
N MET A 17 -10.69 4.94 3.17
CA MET A 17 -10.61 6.05 2.21
C MET A 17 -11.94 6.75 2.01
N LYS A 18 -13.04 6.01 1.87
CA LYS A 18 -14.38 6.58 1.77
C LYS A 18 -14.70 7.42 3.00
N LYS A 19 -14.40 6.89 4.20
CA LYS A 19 -14.56 7.63 5.45
C LYS A 19 -13.73 8.92 5.49
N TYR A 20 -12.47 8.89 5.08
CA TYR A 20 -11.64 10.11 5.03
C TYR A 20 -12.18 11.17 4.06
N LYS A 21 -12.76 10.73 2.93
CA LYS A 21 -13.45 11.63 1.98
C LYS A 21 -14.73 12.22 2.58
N GLU A 22 -15.53 11.41 3.27
CA GLU A 22 -16.76 11.86 3.96
C GLU A 22 -16.45 12.87 5.08
N GLU A 23 -15.37 12.64 5.83
CA GLU A 23 -14.87 13.53 6.89
C GLU A 23 -14.16 14.78 6.35
N GLN A 24 -14.05 14.95 5.02
CA GLN A 24 -13.29 16.01 4.36
C GLN A 24 -11.85 16.12 4.86
N LYS A 25 -11.28 14.99 5.30
CA LYS A 25 -9.92 14.93 5.82
C LYS A 25 -8.94 15.18 4.68
N GLU A 26 -8.02 16.11 4.89
CA GLU A 26 -6.97 16.36 3.91
C GLU A 26 -6.02 15.15 3.85
N LEU A 27 -5.86 14.58 2.66
CA LEU A 27 -4.98 13.44 2.42
C LEU A 27 -3.53 13.91 2.26
N THR A 28 -2.89 14.22 3.37
CA THR A 28 -1.46 14.56 3.43
C THR A 28 -0.58 13.31 3.46
N GLU A 29 0.73 13.47 3.22
CA GLU A 29 1.71 12.38 3.44
C GLU A 29 1.58 11.79 4.84
N GLU A 30 1.43 12.63 5.87
CA GLU A 30 1.28 12.18 7.24
C GLU A 30 0.03 11.31 7.44
N VAL A 31 -1.11 11.73 6.87
CA VAL A 31 -2.35 10.95 6.94
C VAL A 31 -2.20 9.62 6.21
N PHE A 32 -1.55 9.60 5.06
CA PHE A 32 -1.25 8.38 4.31
C PHE A 32 -0.34 7.42 5.08
N LEU A 33 0.76 7.93 5.64
CA LEU A 33 1.70 7.12 6.42
C LEU A 33 1.05 6.56 7.69
N ASN A 34 0.24 7.36 8.39
CA ASN A 34 -0.48 6.91 9.57
C ASN A 34 -1.52 5.84 9.22
N PHE A 35 -2.26 6.00 8.12
CA PHE A 35 -3.14 4.97 7.59
C PHE A 35 -2.41 3.64 7.35
N LEU A 36 -1.24 3.68 6.69
CA LEU A 36 -0.45 2.47 6.45
C LEU A 36 0.03 1.82 7.76
N LYS A 37 0.39 2.62 8.78
CA LYS A 37 0.78 2.10 10.11
C LYS A 37 -0.38 1.35 10.76
N GLU A 38 -1.57 1.97 10.79
CA GLU A 38 -2.78 1.33 11.33
C GLU A 38 -3.09 0.00 10.63
N MET A 39 -2.97 -0.05 9.30
CA MET A 39 -3.18 -1.27 8.52
C MET A 39 -2.11 -2.34 8.82
N VAL A 40 -0.83 -1.96 8.93
CA VAL A 40 0.26 -2.89 9.27
C VAL A 40 0.06 -3.50 10.66
N GLU A 41 -0.32 -2.70 11.65
CA GLU A 41 -0.58 -3.15 13.01
C GLU A 41 -1.81 -4.06 13.08
N LYS A 42 -2.93 -3.63 12.51
CA LYS A 42 -4.21 -4.35 12.52
C LYS A 42 -4.09 -5.74 11.90
N TYR A 43 -3.36 -5.86 10.80
CA TYR A 43 -3.17 -7.12 10.09
C TYR A 43 -1.92 -7.89 10.53
N ASN A 44 -1.20 -7.40 11.56
CA ASN A 44 0.03 -7.98 12.06
C ASN A 44 1.02 -8.32 10.91
N LEU A 45 1.21 -7.34 10.02
CA LEU A 45 2.11 -7.44 8.88
C LEU A 45 3.55 -7.26 9.36
N ASN A 46 4.30 -8.36 9.43
CA ASN A 46 5.73 -8.26 9.66
C ASN A 46 6.46 -7.65 8.45
N LYS A 47 7.67 -7.11 8.64
CA LYS A 47 8.50 -6.50 7.58
C LYS A 47 8.79 -7.41 6.37
N ARG A 48 8.54 -8.73 6.47
CA ARG A 48 8.71 -9.67 5.34
C ARG A 48 7.46 -9.78 4.46
N LYS A 49 6.32 -9.27 4.94
CA LYS A 49 5.01 -9.33 4.28
C LYS A 49 4.64 -8.05 3.55
N TYR A 50 5.50 -7.03 3.55
CA TYR A 50 5.29 -5.85 2.75
C TYR A 50 6.62 -5.24 2.30
N ASP A 51 6.58 -4.48 1.22
CA ASP A 51 7.62 -3.55 0.83
C ASP A 51 7.04 -2.13 0.75
N PHE A 52 7.89 -1.14 0.96
CA PHE A 52 7.55 0.26 0.80
C PHE A 52 8.57 0.92 -0.12
N PHE A 53 8.09 1.72 -1.06
CA PHE A 53 8.92 2.38 -2.04
C PHE A 53 8.57 3.85 -2.20
N VAL A 54 9.55 4.63 -2.65
CA VAL A 54 9.42 6.06 -2.90
C VAL A 54 10.02 6.40 -4.25
N LEU A 55 9.35 7.27 -5.00
CA LEU A 55 9.90 7.90 -6.21
C LEU A 55 9.44 9.35 -6.25
N HIS A 56 10.36 10.28 -6.03
CA HIS A 56 10.06 11.72 -5.94
C HIS A 56 8.93 11.98 -4.91
N ASN A 57 7.74 12.36 -5.40
CA ASN A 57 6.56 12.66 -4.59
C ASN A 57 5.55 11.50 -4.54
N ASN A 58 5.93 10.32 -5.02
CA ASN A 58 5.13 9.12 -5.02
C ASN A 58 5.57 8.16 -3.91
N PHE A 59 4.60 7.60 -3.21
CA PHE A 59 4.77 6.51 -2.25
C PHE A 59 4.04 5.28 -2.75
N LEU A 60 4.63 4.12 -2.50
CA LEU A 60 4.08 2.83 -2.91
C LEU A 60 4.20 1.85 -1.75
N PHE A 61 3.07 1.33 -1.29
CA PHE A 61 3.02 0.25 -0.32
C PHE A 61 2.52 -1.02 -0.99
N VAL A 62 3.27 -2.11 -0.79
CA VAL A 62 3.03 -3.38 -1.46
C VAL A 62 2.94 -4.49 -0.43
N THR A 63 1.79 -5.15 -0.32
CA THR A 63 1.71 -6.40 0.46
C THR A 63 2.26 -7.57 -0.35
N LYS A 64 2.98 -8.47 0.32
CA LYS A 64 3.57 -9.68 -0.25
C LYS A 64 2.87 -10.90 0.34
N ASN A 65 1.87 -11.41 -0.36
CA ASN A 65 1.38 -12.77 -0.15
C ASN A 65 1.66 -13.60 -1.42
N LYS A 66 1.92 -14.91 -1.28
CA LYS A 66 2.33 -15.81 -2.38
C LYS A 66 1.38 -15.81 -3.61
N GLN A 67 0.18 -15.27 -3.47
CA GLN A 67 -0.91 -15.30 -4.46
C GLN A 67 -1.61 -13.94 -4.65
N CYS A 68 -1.25 -12.89 -3.90
CA CYS A 68 -1.95 -11.61 -3.97
C CYS A 68 -1.03 -10.46 -3.57
N TYR A 69 -1.06 -9.36 -4.34
CA TYR A 69 -0.32 -8.14 -4.06
C TYR A 69 -1.28 -6.95 -4.00
N THR A 70 -1.35 -6.29 -2.86
CA THR A 70 -2.07 -5.02 -2.74
C THR A 70 -1.09 -3.89 -2.97
N ILE A 71 -1.40 -3.00 -3.91
CA ILE A 71 -0.64 -1.78 -4.14
C ILE A 71 -1.46 -0.59 -3.66
N ILE A 72 -0.89 0.18 -2.76
CA ILE A 72 -1.45 1.45 -2.34
C ILE A 72 -0.47 2.54 -2.72
N SER A 73 -0.91 3.49 -3.54
CA SER A 73 -0.08 4.58 -4.02
C SER A 73 -0.60 5.93 -3.56
N PHE A 74 0.32 6.84 -3.24
CA PHE A 74 0.01 8.22 -2.89
C PHE A 74 0.98 9.15 -3.62
N GLU A 75 0.43 10.10 -4.38
CA GLU A 75 1.18 11.12 -5.12
C GLU A 75 0.88 12.49 -4.49
N LYS A 76 1.90 13.18 -3.98
CA LYS A 76 1.70 14.46 -3.27
C LYS A 76 1.13 15.57 -4.15
N ASP A 77 1.48 15.56 -5.44
CA ASP A 77 1.24 16.70 -6.34
C ASP A 77 0.02 16.53 -7.25
N LYS A 78 -0.54 15.32 -7.34
CA LYS A 78 -1.80 15.09 -8.05
C LYS A 78 -2.95 15.09 -7.06
N ASP A 79 -3.74 16.17 -7.09
CA ASP A 79 -5.11 16.29 -6.56
C ASP A 79 -5.55 15.16 -5.62
N ARG A 80 -4.96 15.11 -4.41
CA ARG A 80 -5.51 14.41 -3.23
C ARG A 80 -6.07 13.00 -3.53
N LYS A 81 -5.40 12.23 -4.39
CA LYS A 81 -5.83 10.86 -4.72
C LYS A 81 -4.82 9.87 -4.18
N ILE A 82 -5.24 9.14 -3.16
CA ILE A 82 -4.65 7.84 -2.88
C ILE A 82 -5.29 6.89 -3.89
N ASP A 83 -4.49 6.42 -4.83
CA ASP A 83 -4.90 5.43 -5.82
C ASP A 83 -4.67 4.04 -5.22
N PHE A 84 -5.79 3.35 -5.00
CA PHE A 84 -5.82 1.96 -4.60
C PHE A 84 -5.88 1.10 -5.86
N SER A 85 -4.85 0.30 -6.09
CA SER A 85 -4.84 -0.70 -7.15
C SER A 85 -4.54 -2.07 -6.53
N GLY A 86 -5.58 -2.89 -6.45
CA GLY A 86 -5.47 -4.28 -6.03
C GLY A 86 -5.21 -5.17 -7.23
N TYR A 87 -4.08 -5.86 -7.28
CA TYR A 87 -3.81 -6.87 -8.31
C TYR A 87 -3.78 -8.26 -7.66
N SER A 88 -4.79 -9.08 -7.99
CA SER A 88 -4.70 -10.52 -7.73
C SER A 88 -3.79 -11.13 -8.80
N LEU A 89 -2.49 -11.15 -8.54
CA LEU A 89 -1.54 -11.82 -9.44
C LEU A 89 -1.53 -13.30 -9.10
N GLU A 90 -1.86 -14.16 -10.08
CA GLU A 90 -2.08 -15.60 -9.89
C GLU A 90 -0.84 -16.31 -9.33
N THR A 91 0.35 -15.75 -9.58
CA THR A 91 1.63 -16.33 -9.15
C THR A 91 2.61 -15.29 -8.62
N LYS A 92 3.55 -15.76 -7.78
CA LYS A 92 4.66 -14.96 -7.24
C LYS A 92 5.51 -14.33 -8.36
N GLU A 93 5.81 -15.10 -9.42
CA GLU A 93 6.63 -14.66 -10.57
C GLU A 93 5.96 -13.56 -11.39
N GLN A 94 4.65 -13.65 -11.64
CA GLN A 94 3.89 -12.55 -12.27
C GLN A 94 3.91 -11.28 -11.42
N GLY A 95 3.82 -11.46 -10.09
CA GLY A 95 4.11 -10.42 -9.09
C GLY A 95 5.43 -9.73 -9.33
N GLU A 96 6.51 -10.50 -9.21
CA GLU A 96 7.87 -9.97 -9.28
C GLU A 96 8.13 -9.30 -10.63
N LYS A 97 7.69 -9.90 -11.75
CA LYS A 97 7.82 -9.31 -13.08
C LYS A 97 7.04 -8.01 -13.24
N TYR A 98 5.78 -7.96 -12.80
CA TYR A 98 4.99 -6.72 -12.82
C TYR A 98 5.68 -5.63 -12.00
N PHE A 99 6.25 -5.98 -10.85
CA PHE A 99 6.98 -5.04 -10.01
C PHE A 99 8.24 -4.51 -10.69
N GLU A 100 9.07 -5.40 -11.24
CA GLU A 100 10.30 -5.03 -11.94
C GLU A 100 10.04 -4.19 -13.19
N GLU A 101 8.94 -4.42 -13.92
CA GLU A 101 8.61 -3.67 -15.12
C GLU A 101 8.01 -2.29 -14.81
N ASN A 102 7.13 -2.18 -13.81
CA ASN A 102 6.37 -0.96 -13.55
C ASN A 102 6.97 -0.05 -12.49
N PHE A 103 7.82 -0.58 -11.60
CA PHE A 103 8.36 0.19 -10.47
C PHE A 103 9.89 0.14 -10.39
N LYS A 104 10.58 -0.16 -11.50
CA LYS A 104 12.04 -0.21 -11.57
C LYS A 104 12.73 1.06 -11.06
N GLU A 105 12.08 2.20 -11.24
CA GLU A 105 12.60 3.52 -10.85
C GLU A 105 12.34 3.85 -9.37
N TYR A 106 11.48 3.10 -8.69
CA TYR A 106 11.17 3.33 -7.28
C TYR A 106 12.26 2.79 -6.36
N GLU A 107 12.68 3.60 -5.40
CA GLU A 107 13.63 3.19 -4.38
C GLU A 107 12.89 2.50 -3.22
N LYS A 108 13.34 1.30 -2.86
CA LYS A 108 12.82 0.58 -1.70
C LYS A 108 13.39 1.20 -0.42
N VAL A 109 12.52 1.58 0.51
CA VAL A 109 12.93 2.18 1.79
C VAL A 109 12.29 1.45 2.98
N ASP A 110 12.88 1.58 4.18
CA ASP A 110 12.27 1.04 5.40
C ASP A 110 11.14 1.96 5.87
N PHE A 111 9.91 1.46 5.80
CA PHE A 111 8.70 2.17 6.22
C PHE A 111 8.77 2.63 7.68
N LEU A 112 9.40 1.84 8.55
CA LEU A 112 9.49 2.10 9.99
C LEU A 112 10.61 3.10 10.36
N TRP A 113 11.34 3.66 9.38
CA TRP A 113 12.39 4.65 9.61
C TRP A 113 11.93 6.11 9.46
N LYS A 114 10.69 6.36 9.00
CA LYS A 114 10.11 7.72 8.88
C LYS A 114 9.36 8.19 10.13
N THR A 115 9.84 7.82 11.32
CA THR A 115 9.41 8.42 12.61
C THR A 115 10.42 9.42 13.09
#